data_AF-A0A3Q1ANI6-F1
#
_entry.id   AF-A0A3Q1ANI6-F1
#
_cell.length_a   1.000
_cell.length_b   1.000
_cell.length_c   1.000
_cell.angle_alpha   90.00
_cell.angle_beta   90.00
_cell.angle_gamma   90.00
#
_symmetry.space_group_name_H-M   'P 1'
#
loop_
_entity.id
_entity.type
_entity.pdbx_description
1 polymer ?
#
loop_
_entity_poly.entity_id
_entity_poly.type
_entity_poly.pdbx_seq_one_letter_code
_entity_poly.pdbx_strand_id
1 'polypeptide(L)'
;MVLKSNAASPLFLPSGRVHIVTWNVGSAVPPDDITSLFGPNVSDGNIDMFIIGLQEVNSMINKRLKDALFSDQWSELFMDTLSPFGYVLVASQRMQGVLLLVFSKFCHLPFLRGVQTESTRTGLGGYWGNKGGVSARMTVFGHPVCFLNCHLPAHMRNLEQRMEDFESILQQQQFEGGTATGVLDHDVVFWFGDLNFRIEDYDIHVVKCAIDSNKLPLLWERDQLNMAKNTESILEGFMEGPLNFPPTYKFDVGTHTYDTSAKKRKPAWTDRILWRLRRTGSPVPTHNAALQRGLTSWLGGATKVTQHVYRSHMGFTISDHKPVSALFSLHFPFKVEMPLVELQVNKEWSKLSDATVRFTVAATYQRSSWDWVAIYKVGFRHHKDYQAYVWAKGEHLILLFSSLQVTFSEEDLPRDDCEYMLGYYSNNMNSIVGLSSPIQVTQFRKQKVATREILYFLRLCA
;
A
#
# COMPACT_ATOMS: atom_id res chain seq x y z
N MET A 1 -1.59 20.79 17.10
CA MET A 1 -2.37 21.60 16.14
C MET A 1 -3.73 20.94 16.03
N VAL A 2 -4.78 21.60 16.51
CA VAL A 2 -6.11 21.03 16.71
C VAL A 2 -6.73 20.68 15.35
N LEU A 3 -7.05 19.40 15.12
CA LEU A 3 -7.87 18.95 14.00
C LEU A 3 -9.29 19.50 14.19
N LYS A 4 -9.57 20.67 13.60
CA LYS A 4 -10.93 21.20 13.54
C LYS A 4 -11.68 20.49 12.42
N SER A 5 -12.70 19.74 12.81
CA SER A 5 -13.75 19.24 11.94
C SER A 5 -14.53 20.40 11.33
N ASN A 6 -14.51 20.53 10.00
CA ASN A 6 -15.51 21.30 9.27
C ASN A 6 -16.38 20.33 8.46
N ALA A 7 -17.67 20.32 8.77
CA ALA A 7 -18.68 19.60 8.01
C ALA A 7 -19.21 20.45 6.85
N ALA A 8 -19.24 19.79 5.67
CA ALA A 8 -20.08 19.98 4.49
C ALA A 8 -19.92 21.22 3.57
N SER A 9 -19.47 20.94 2.34
CA SER A 9 -19.96 21.48 1.06
C SER A 9 -19.54 20.53 -0.09
N PRO A 10 -20.30 20.43 -1.21
CA PRO A 10 -20.16 19.37 -2.22
C PRO A 10 -19.08 19.68 -3.27
N LEU A 11 -18.65 18.65 -4.03
CA LEU A 11 -17.61 18.65 -5.07
C LEU A 11 -16.17 18.85 -4.56
N PHE A 12 -15.47 17.75 -4.29
CA PHE A 12 -14.24 17.34 -4.97
C PHE A 12 -13.99 15.88 -4.57
N LEU A 13 -14.26 14.96 -5.49
CA LEU A 13 -13.97 13.54 -5.31
C LEU A 13 -12.45 13.39 -5.05
N PRO A 14 -11.99 12.60 -4.07
CA PRO A 14 -10.56 12.30 -3.94
C PRO A 14 -10.07 11.77 -5.28
N SER A 15 -9.10 12.47 -5.88
CA SER A 15 -8.63 12.29 -7.27
C SER A 15 -7.84 10.98 -7.51
N GLY A 16 -8.09 9.94 -6.70
CA GLY A 16 -7.44 8.63 -6.77
C GLY A 16 -5.93 8.77 -6.86
N ARG A 17 -5.33 9.65 -6.03
CA ARG A 17 -3.91 9.98 -6.18
C ARG A 17 -3.03 8.90 -5.58
N VAL A 18 -2.19 8.31 -6.41
CA VAL A 18 -1.27 7.25 -6.00
C VAL A 18 0.14 7.72 -6.25
N HIS A 19 0.96 7.72 -5.20
CA HIS A 19 2.39 8.04 -5.28
C HIS A 19 3.19 6.76 -5.12
N ILE A 20 3.94 6.39 -6.16
CA ILE A 20 4.73 5.16 -6.21
C ILE A 20 6.20 5.53 -6.08
N VAL A 21 6.92 4.80 -5.23
CA VAL A 21 8.37 4.91 -5.05
C VAL A 21 9.00 3.55 -5.34
N THR A 22 10.09 3.54 -6.10
CA THR A 22 10.99 2.39 -6.20
C THR A 22 12.41 2.77 -5.79
N TRP A 23 13.08 1.91 -5.02
CA TRP A 23 14.46 2.13 -4.62
C TRP A 23 15.21 0.84 -4.32
N ASN A 24 16.25 0.56 -5.10
CA ASN A 24 17.25 -0.42 -4.71
C ASN A 24 18.15 0.18 -3.60
N VAL A 25 18.04 -0.35 -2.39
CA VAL A 25 18.72 0.21 -1.21
C VAL A 25 20.12 -0.34 -1.02
N GLY A 26 20.60 -1.25 -1.88
CA GLY A 26 21.99 -1.74 -1.85
C GLY A 26 22.40 -2.36 -0.50
N SER A 27 21.47 -3.00 0.20
CA SER A 27 21.64 -3.51 1.58
C SER A 27 21.90 -2.46 2.66
N ALA A 28 21.74 -1.17 2.35
CA ALA A 28 21.84 -0.09 3.31
C ALA A 28 20.73 -0.18 4.37
N VAL A 29 21.06 0.30 5.57
CA VAL A 29 20.06 0.65 6.57
C VAL A 29 19.33 1.92 6.15
N PRO A 30 18.06 2.10 6.53
CA PRO A 30 17.33 3.31 6.23
C PRO A 30 18.03 4.56 6.83
N PRO A 31 17.94 5.73 6.17
CA PRO A 31 18.42 6.98 6.74
C PRO A 31 17.42 7.49 7.80
N ASP A 32 17.82 8.49 8.60
CA ASP A 32 16.96 9.03 9.66
C ASP A 32 15.70 9.74 9.11
N ASP A 33 15.80 10.34 7.92
CA ASP A 33 14.70 11.05 7.28
C ASP A 33 14.54 10.64 5.81
N ILE A 34 13.31 10.32 5.45
CA ILE A 34 12.86 9.93 4.10
C ILE A 34 11.74 10.83 3.58
N THR A 35 11.36 11.86 4.32
CA THR A 35 10.20 12.72 4.02
C THR A 35 10.28 13.31 2.60
N SER A 36 11.50 13.65 2.15
CA SER A 36 11.72 14.18 0.79
C SER A 36 11.33 13.21 -0.34
N LEU A 37 11.30 11.89 -0.11
CA LEU A 37 10.81 10.89 -1.09
C LEU A 37 9.35 11.11 -1.49
N PHE A 38 8.57 11.65 -0.56
CA PHE A 38 7.14 11.88 -0.71
C PHE A 38 6.83 13.32 -1.14
N GLY A 39 7.87 14.15 -1.31
CA GLY A 39 7.76 15.56 -1.70
C GLY A 39 7.35 16.49 -0.56
N PRO A 40 7.30 17.81 -0.81
CA PRO A 40 6.99 18.81 0.22
C PRO A 40 5.57 18.73 0.80
N ASN A 41 4.71 17.87 0.23
CA ASN A 41 3.26 17.94 0.34
C ASN A 41 2.63 16.69 1.00
N VAL A 42 3.38 15.88 1.74
CA VAL A 42 2.80 14.73 2.49
C VAL A 42 1.71 15.20 3.45
N SER A 43 1.95 16.36 4.08
CA SER A 43 1.04 17.03 4.99
C SER A 43 -0.20 17.62 4.30
N ASP A 44 -0.15 17.87 3.00
CA ASP A 44 -1.24 18.56 2.28
C ASP A 44 -2.48 17.67 2.13
N GLY A 45 -2.36 16.39 2.50
CA GLY A 45 -3.49 15.46 2.44
C GLY A 45 -4.01 15.23 1.03
N ASN A 46 -3.19 15.45 0.00
CA ASN A 46 -3.60 15.31 -1.40
C ASN A 46 -3.36 13.91 -1.97
N ILE A 47 -2.46 13.11 -1.38
CA ILE A 47 -2.17 11.74 -1.83
C ILE A 47 -3.11 10.76 -1.14
N ASP A 48 -3.70 9.82 -1.87
CA ASP A 48 -4.63 8.84 -1.29
C ASP A 48 -3.90 7.55 -0.88
N MET A 49 -2.91 7.14 -1.66
CA MET A 49 -2.13 5.93 -1.42
C MET A 49 -0.64 6.16 -1.71
N PHE A 50 0.22 5.57 -0.88
CA PHE A 50 1.65 5.48 -1.11
C PHE A 50 2.04 4.01 -1.37
N ILE A 51 2.73 3.75 -2.47
CA ILE A 51 3.18 2.42 -2.85
C ILE A 51 4.71 2.44 -2.88
N ILE A 52 5.34 1.55 -2.14
CA ILE A 52 6.79 1.58 -1.94
C ILE A 52 7.36 0.22 -2.29
N GLY A 53 8.18 0.17 -3.33
CA GLY A 53 8.94 -1.00 -3.75
C GLY A 53 10.41 -0.83 -3.43
N LEU A 54 10.97 -1.70 -2.60
CA LEU A 54 12.41 -1.74 -2.35
C LEU A 54 13.04 -3.01 -2.93
N GLN A 55 14.31 -2.91 -3.27
CA GLN A 55 15.16 -4.03 -3.68
C GLN A 55 16.47 -4.01 -2.87
N GLU A 56 17.11 -5.17 -2.73
CA GLU A 56 18.30 -5.37 -1.87
C GLU A 56 18.12 -4.90 -0.42
N VAL A 57 16.92 -4.97 0.14
CA VAL A 57 16.70 -4.77 1.58
C VAL A 57 17.48 -5.83 2.36
N ASN A 58 18.29 -5.39 3.32
CA ASN A 58 19.09 -6.30 4.14
C ASN A 58 18.19 -7.35 4.84
N SER A 59 18.48 -8.64 4.63
CA SER A 59 17.72 -9.77 5.17
C SER A 59 18.28 -10.33 6.47
N MET A 60 19.43 -9.84 6.94
CA MET A 60 20.19 -10.41 8.09
C MET A 60 19.73 -9.92 9.48
N ILE A 61 18.68 -9.09 9.59
CA ILE A 61 18.31 -8.44 10.87
C ILE A 61 17.43 -9.31 11.80
N ASN A 62 17.01 -10.52 11.40
CA ASN A 62 16.17 -11.38 12.26
C ASN A 62 16.94 -12.48 13.01
N LYS A 63 18.02 -12.13 13.72
CA LYS A 63 18.67 -13.03 14.72
C LYS A 63 18.46 -12.61 16.17
N ARG A 64 17.70 -11.55 16.45
CA ARG A 64 17.34 -11.17 17.83
C ARG A 64 15.82 -11.27 18.03
N LEU A 65 15.46 -12.32 18.77
CA LEU A 65 14.17 -12.72 19.30
C LEU A 65 13.31 -11.55 19.85
N LYS A 66 12.01 -11.50 19.48
CA LYS A 66 10.86 -10.81 20.15
C LYS A 66 9.57 -10.73 19.28
N ASP A 67 8.85 -11.84 19.18
CA ASP A 67 7.39 -11.88 19.01
C ASP A 67 6.70 -11.02 17.91
N ALA A 68 6.29 -11.73 16.85
CA ALA A 68 5.06 -11.55 16.04
C ALA A 68 4.75 -10.24 15.30
N LEU A 69 5.49 -9.15 15.46
CA LEU A 69 5.23 -7.87 14.75
C LEU A 69 6.43 -7.30 13.98
N PHE A 70 7.49 -8.07 13.76
CA PHE A 70 8.72 -7.59 13.13
C PHE A 70 8.56 -7.19 11.66
N SER A 71 8.21 -5.94 11.45
CA SER A 71 8.50 -5.24 10.22
C SER A 71 10.00 -4.91 10.18
N ASP A 72 10.62 -4.94 9.01
CA ASP A 72 12.01 -4.51 8.89
C ASP A 72 12.17 -3.00 9.17
N GLN A 73 13.40 -2.55 9.45
CA GLN A 73 13.67 -1.15 9.78
C GLN A 73 13.14 -0.16 8.73
N TRP A 74 13.10 -0.58 7.45
CA TRP A 74 12.51 0.21 6.39
C TRP A 74 11.01 0.35 6.55
N SER A 75 10.31 -0.76 6.79
CA SER A 75 8.87 -0.79 7.06
C SER A 75 8.49 0.05 8.28
N GLU A 76 9.22 -0.05 9.40
CA GLU A 76 8.99 0.80 10.57
C GLU A 76 9.17 2.28 10.24
N LEU A 77 10.26 2.66 9.55
CA LEU A 77 10.51 4.05 9.20
C LEU A 77 9.39 4.62 8.31
N PHE A 78 8.90 3.85 7.33
CA PHE A 78 7.79 4.28 6.50
C PHE A 78 6.48 4.41 7.29
N MET A 79 6.20 3.48 8.21
CA MET A 79 5.04 3.58 9.10
C MET A 79 5.14 4.81 10.02
N ASP A 80 6.29 5.08 10.61
CA ASP A 80 6.53 6.24 11.48
C ASP A 80 6.45 7.57 10.72
N THR A 81 6.91 7.60 9.47
CA THR A 81 6.87 8.80 8.63
C THR A 81 5.45 9.10 8.15
N LEU A 82 4.67 8.08 7.76
CA LEU A 82 3.39 8.27 7.09
C LEU A 82 2.18 8.28 8.04
N SER A 83 2.22 7.53 9.15
CA SER A 83 1.08 7.44 10.08
C SER A 83 0.65 8.76 10.74
N PRO A 84 1.53 9.74 11.03
CA PRO A 84 1.12 11.05 11.54
C PRO A 84 0.19 11.81 10.58
N PHE A 85 0.21 11.46 9.29
CA PHE A 85 -0.64 12.02 8.25
C PHE A 85 -1.86 11.15 7.92
N GLY A 86 -2.15 10.14 8.76
CA GLY A 86 -3.34 9.30 8.65
C GLY A 86 -3.24 8.16 7.65
N TYR A 87 -2.03 7.76 7.27
CA TYR A 87 -1.80 6.59 6.42
C TYR A 87 -1.59 5.33 7.24
N VAL A 88 -2.18 4.22 6.76
CA VAL A 88 -2.12 2.90 7.36
C VAL A 88 -1.52 1.93 6.35
N LEU A 89 -0.61 1.07 6.80
CA LEU A 89 -0.06 -0.03 6.00
C LEU A 89 -1.16 -1.09 5.78
N VAL A 90 -1.61 -1.22 4.52
CA VAL A 90 -2.70 -2.12 4.12
C VAL A 90 -2.22 -3.46 3.57
N ALA A 91 -1.05 -3.48 2.94
CA ALA A 91 -0.43 -4.70 2.43
C ALA A 91 1.09 -4.60 2.53
N SER A 92 1.73 -5.72 2.85
CA SER A 92 3.18 -5.87 2.85
C SER A 92 3.53 -7.24 2.29
N GLN A 93 4.44 -7.29 1.33
CA GLN A 93 4.95 -8.54 0.78
C GLN A 93 6.47 -8.47 0.63
N ARG A 94 7.14 -9.50 1.14
CA ARG A 94 8.60 -9.58 1.12
C ARG A 94 9.09 -10.90 0.53
N MET A 95 10.08 -10.82 -0.34
CA MET A 95 10.83 -11.94 -0.88
C MET A 95 12.32 -11.63 -0.80
N GLN A 96 13.01 -12.19 0.20
CA GLN A 96 14.42 -11.89 0.51
C GLN A 96 14.66 -10.37 0.65
N GLY A 97 15.35 -9.76 -0.32
CA GLY A 97 15.63 -8.32 -0.36
C GLY A 97 14.63 -7.50 -1.18
N VAL A 98 13.62 -8.13 -1.78
CA VAL A 98 12.55 -7.44 -2.51
C VAL A 98 11.36 -7.23 -1.56
N LEU A 99 10.93 -5.99 -1.38
CA LEU A 99 9.86 -5.62 -0.46
C LEU A 99 8.85 -4.71 -1.15
N LEU A 100 7.56 -4.94 -0.94
CA LEU A 100 6.47 -4.08 -1.37
C LEU A 100 5.63 -3.70 -0.17
N LEU A 101 5.39 -2.40 0.00
CA LEU A 101 4.51 -1.83 1.01
C LEU A 101 3.43 -0.99 0.32
N VAL A 102 2.18 -1.18 0.73
CA VAL A 102 1.04 -0.40 0.26
C VAL A 102 0.45 0.32 1.47
N PHE A 103 0.44 1.64 1.42
CA PHE A 103 -0.18 2.51 2.41
C PHE A 103 -1.39 3.20 1.80
N SER A 104 -2.43 3.39 2.60
CA SER A 104 -3.63 4.14 2.22
C SER A 104 -4.07 5.03 3.37
N LYS A 105 -4.69 6.16 3.06
CA LYS A 105 -5.38 6.94 4.10
C LYS A 105 -6.44 6.08 4.80
N PHE A 106 -6.56 6.25 6.11
CA PHE A 106 -7.51 5.49 6.92
C PHE A 106 -8.96 5.58 6.39
N CYS A 107 -9.36 6.73 5.82
CA CYS A 107 -10.70 6.95 5.30
C CYS A 107 -11.05 6.06 4.08
N HIS A 108 -10.04 5.52 3.40
CA HIS A 108 -10.22 4.67 2.23
C HIS A 108 -10.29 3.18 2.56
N LEU A 109 -9.88 2.78 3.77
CA LEU A 109 -9.76 1.36 4.17
C LEU A 109 -11.04 0.55 3.89
N PRO A 110 -12.27 1.02 4.23
CA PRO A 110 -13.50 0.26 3.98
C PRO A 110 -13.80 -0.08 2.50
N PHE A 111 -13.07 0.56 1.58
CA PHE A 111 -13.23 0.45 0.13
C PHE A 111 -12.05 -0.26 -0.54
N LEU A 112 -11.04 -0.65 0.23
CA LEU A 112 -9.94 -1.51 -0.21
C LEU A 112 -10.28 -2.95 0.18
N ARG A 113 -10.60 -3.79 -0.81
CA ARG A 113 -11.18 -5.12 -0.57
C ARG A 113 -10.43 -6.22 -1.28
N GLY A 114 -10.45 -7.42 -0.71
CA GLY A 114 -9.82 -8.60 -1.28
C GLY A 114 -8.32 -8.41 -1.45
N VAL A 115 -7.66 -7.93 -0.40
CA VAL A 115 -6.22 -7.68 -0.39
C VAL A 115 -5.49 -9.02 -0.41
N GLN A 116 -4.68 -9.23 -1.44
CA GLN A 116 -3.86 -10.44 -1.59
C GLN A 116 -2.47 -10.07 -2.07
N THR A 117 -1.51 -10.90 -1.72
CA THR A 117 -0.09 -10.67 -2.02
C THR A 117 0.53 -11.94 -2.55
N GLU A 118 1.35 -11.82 -3.58
CA GLU A 118 2.03 -12.96 -4.20
C GLU A 118 3.53 -12.69 -4.38
N SER A 119 4.31 -13.75 -4.57
CA SER A 119 5.74 -13.62 -4.89
C SER A 119 6.24 -14.74 -5.78
N THR A 120 7.13 -14.40 -6.70
CA THR A 120 7.78 -15.34 -7.61
C THR A 120 9.27 -15.14 -7.56
N ARG A 121 10.00 -16.21 -7.25
CA ARG A 121 11.47 -16.23 -7.25
C ARG A 121 11.95 -16.58 -8.65
N THR A 122 12.94 -15.85 -9.15
CA THR A 122 13.60 -16.16 -10.43
C THR A 122 15.12 -16.30 -10.29
N GLY A 123 15.69 -15.89 -9.16
CA GLY A 123 17.13 -16.02 -8.91
C GLY A 123 17.59 -17.47 -8.86
N LEU A 124 18.74 -17.75 -9.48
CA LEU A 124 19.28 -19.11 -9.66
C LEU A 124 18.23 -20.07 -10.25
N GLY A 125 17.46 -19.67 -11.27
CA GLY A 125 16.41 -20.52 -11.85
C GLY A 125 15.23 -20.78 -10.90
N GLY A 126 14.95 -19.85 -10.00
CA GLY A 126 13.86 -19.92 -9.03
C GLY A 126 14.23 -20.47 -7.64
N TYR A 127 15.43 -21.02 -7.47
CA TYR A 127 15.88 -21.55 -6.17
C TYR A 127 16.18 -20.45 -5.13
N TRP A 128 16.50 -19.23 -5.57
CA TRP A 128 16.90 -18.13 -4.69
C TRP A 128 16.08 -16.87 -4.91
N GLY A 129 15.56 -16.27 -3.84
CA GLY A 129 14.64 -15.13 -3.91
C GLY A 129 15.28 -13.75 -4.05
N ASN A 130 16.56 -13.64 -4.40
CA ASN A 130 17.22 -12.33 -4.58
C ASN A 130 16.81 -11.60 -5.88
N LYS A 131 16.10 -12.30 -6.76
CA LYS A 131 15.54 -11.82 -8.02
C LYS A 131 14.13 -12.38 -8.19
N GLY A 132 13.29 -11.64 -8.90
CA GLY A 132 11.91 -11.99 -9.19
C GLY A 132 10.96 -10.83 -8.91
N GLY A 133 9.72 -11.15 -8.51
CA GLY A 133 8.68 -10.14 -8.28
C GLY A 133 7.84 -10.42 -7.04
N VAL A 134 7.39 -9.35 -6.39
CA VAL A 134 6.38 -9.37 -5.33
C VAL A 134 5.22 -8.47 -5.73
N SER A 135 4.00 -8.88 -5.44
CA SER A 135 2.82 -8.10 -5.80
C SER A 135 1.83 -7.99 -4.66
N ALA A 136 1.01 -6.94 -4.74
CA ALA A 136 -0.16 -6.75 -3.92
C ALA A 136 -1.32 -6.33 -4.82
N ARG A 137 -2.43 -7.06 -4.74
CA ARG A 137 -3.67 -6.71 -5.43
C ARG A 137 -4.79 -6.42 -4.46
N MET A 138 -5.69 -5.56 -4.90
CA MET A 138 -6.92 -5.24 -4.18
C MET A 138 -7.92 -4.59 -5.12
N THR A 139 -9.18 -4.66 -4.75
CA THR A 139 -10.22 -3.83 -5.32
C THR A 139 -10.18 -2.46 -4.64
N VAL A 140 -9.96 -1.41 -5.41
CA VAL A 140 -9.96 -0.01 -4.98
C VAL A 140 -11.26 0.62 -5.45
N PHE A 141 -12.19 0.92 -4.52
CA PHE A 141 -13.52 1.47 -4.84
C PHE A 141 -14.31 0.69 -5.91
N GLY A 142 -14.15 -0.63 -5.95
CA GLY A 142 -14.82 -1.49 -6.93
C GLY A 142 -13.98 -1.86 -8.15
N HIS A 143 -12.77 -1.30 -8.31
CA HIS A 143 -11.89 -1.56 -9.43
C HIS A 143 -10.67 -2.40 -9.04
N PRO A 144 -10.40 -3.56 -9.66
CA PRO A 144 -9.21 -4.36 -9.38
C PRO A 144 -7.94 -3.62 -9.82
N VAL A 145 -7.01 -3.44 -8.89
CA VAL A 145 -5.69 -2.82 -9.10
C VAL A 145 -4.60 -3.75 -8.59
N CYS A 146 -3.50 -3.87 -9.33
CA CYS A 146 -2.33 -4.66 -8.93
C CYS A 146 -1.06 -3.81 -8.96
N PHE A 147 -0.25 -3.93 -7.91
CA PHE A 147 1.07 -3.31 -7.80
C PHE A 147 2.12 -4.42 -7.82
N LEU A 148 3.03 -4.40 -8.79
CA LEU A 148 4.07 -5.41 -8.99
C LEU A 148 5.44 -4.74 -8.89
N ASN A 149 6.17 -5.05 -7.80
CA ASN A 149 7.55 -4.65 -7.59
C ASN A 149 8.49 -5.79 -8.00
N CYS A 150 9.44 -5.52 -8.91
CA CYS A 150 10.40 -6.51 -9.39
C CYS A 150 11.85 -6.13 -9.09
N HIS A 151 12.69 -7.16 -8.98
CA HIS A 151 14.14 -7.05 -9.06
C HIS A 151 14.63 -8.04 -10.11
N LEU A 152 14.89 -7.53 -11.32
CA LEU A 152 15.19 -8.36 -12.49
C LEU A 152 16.69 -8.60 -12.67
N PRO A 153 17.10 -9.60 -13.48
CA PRO A 153 18.50 -9.94 -13.73
C PRO A 153 19.35 -8.73 -14.14
N ALA A 154 20.43 -8.53 -13.38
CA ALA A 154 21.42 -7.48 -13.63
C ALA A 154 22.27 -7.78 -14.87
N HIS A 155 23.10 -6.81 -15.26
CA HIS A 155 24.04 -6.84 -16.40
C HIS A 155 23.41 -6.61 -17.78
N MET A 156 24.21 -6.00 -18.66
CA MET A 156 23.80 -5.56 -20.01
C MET A 156 23.29 -6.74 -20.86
N ARG A 157 24.05 -7.83 -20.92
CA ARG A 157 23.77 -9.01 -21.75
C ARG A 157 22.52 -9.83 -21.38
N ASN A 158 21.89 -9.55 -20.23
CA ASN A 158 20.81 -10.39 -19.69
C ASN A 158 19.42 -9.87 -20.09
N LEU A 159 19.26 -9.26 -21.27
CA LEU A 159 17.97 -8.73 -21.72
C LEU A 159 16.93 -9.84 -21.87
N GLU A 160 17.28 -10.91 -22.58
CA GLU A 160 16.42 -12.09 -22.78
C GLU A 160 16.00 -12.69 -21.43
N GLN A 161 16.95 -12.92 -20.51
CA GLN A 161 16.64 -13.41 -19.17
C GLN A 161 15.70 -12.48 -18.39
N ARG A 162 15.79 -11.15 -18.56
CA ARG A 162 14.84 -10.23 -17.92
C ARG A 162 13.42 -10.43 -18.46
N MET A 163 13.27 -10.74 -19.75
CA MET A 163 11.97 -11.00 -20.38
C MET A 163 11.40 -12.34 -19.94
N GLU A 164 12.21 -13.39 -19.93
CA GLU A 164 11.83 -14.71 -19.39
C GLU A 164 11.40 -14.63 -17.92
N ASP A 165 12.18 -13.93 -17.09
CA ASP A 165 11.86 -13.73 -15.67
C ASP A 165 10.55 -12.97 -15.50
N PHE A 166 10.31 -11.91 -16.30
CA PHE A 166 9.07 -11.15 -16.26
C PHE A 166 7.87 -11.99 -16.69
N GLU A 167 8.01 -12.78 -17.75
CA GLU A 167 6.98 -13.73 -18.19
C GLU A 167 6.65 -14.76 -17.11
N SER A 168 7.68 -15.34 -16.51
CA SER A 168 7.54 -16.31 -15.43
C SER A 168 6.79 -15.71 -14.22
N ILE A 169 7.09 -14.45 -13.85
CA ILE A 169 6.38 -13.72 -12.80
C ILE A 169 4.89 -13.55 -13.16
N LEU A 170 4.58 -13.10 -14.37
CA LEU A 170 3.19 -12.88 -14.79
C LEU A 170 2.37 -14.18 -14.86
N GLN A 171 3.00 -15.29 -15.27
CA GLN A 171 2.34 -16.59 -15.36
C GLN A 171 2.12 -17.22 -13.98
N GLN A 172 3.11 -17.14 -13.08
CA GLN A 172 3.05 -17.81 -11.78
C GLN A 172 2.20 -17.07 -10.74
N GLN A 173 2.14 -15.73 -10.77
CA GLN A 173 1.35 -14.98 -9.79
C GLN A 173 -0.13 -14.99 -10.13
N GLN A 174 -0.85 -15.88 -9.45
CA GLN A 174 -2.29 -16.06 -9.56
C GLN A 174 -2.94 -15.76 -8.20
N PHE A 175 -4.06 -15.04 -8.23
CA PHE A 175 -4.79 -14.61 -7.06
C PHE A 175 -6.14 -15.32 -6.96
N GLU A 176 -6.57 -15.61 -5.73
CA GLU A 176 -7.80 -16.36 -5.46
C GLU A 176 -9.04 -15.48 -5.43
N GLY A 177 -10.14 -15.90 -6.04
CA GLY A 177 -11.45 -15.26 -5.87
C GLY A 177 -11.56 -13.84 -6.46
N GLY A 178 -12.49 -13.66 -7.40
CA GLY A 178 -12.80 -12.37 -8.01
C GLY A 178 -12.79 -12.41 -9.54
N THR A 179 -12.86 -11.22 -10.14
CA THR A 179 -12.90 -11.03 -11.61
C THR A 179 -11.52 -10.89 -12.25
N ALA A 180 -10.44 -10.86 -11.47
CA ALA A 180 -9.07 -10.71 -11.95
C ALA A 180 -8.18 -11.70 -11.19
N THR A 181 -7.73 -12.76 -11.88
CA THR A 181 -6.95 -13.85 -11.29
C THR A 181 -5.47 -13.70 -11.59
N GLY A 182 -5.10 -13.36 -12.82
CA GLY A 182 -3.73 -13.05 -13.19
C GLY A 182 -3.39 -11.58 -12.96
N VAL A 183 -2.10 -11.26 -12.90
CA VAL A 183 -1.61 -9.87 -12.77
C VAL A 183 -2.23 -8.96 -13.84
N LEU A 184 -2.22 -9.38 -15.11
CA LEU A 184 -2.69 -8.57 -16.24
C LEU A 184 -4.22 -8.46 -16.38
N ASP A 185 -4.99 -9.16 -15.56
CA ASP A 185 -6.47 -9.14 -15.58
C ASP A 185 -7.07 -7.95 -14.81
N HIS A 186 -6.24 -7.25 -14.03
CA HIS A 186 -6.63 -6.08 -13.25
C HIS A 186 -6.89 -4.87 -14.14
N ASP A 187 -7.82 -4.00 -13.75
CA ASP A 187 -8.17 -2.79 -14.49
C ASP A 187 -6.95 -1.89 -14.68
N VAL A 188 -6.10 -1.82 -13.64
CA VAL A 188 -4.83 -1.09 -13.63
C VAL A 188 -3.75 -1.98 -13.03
N VAL A 189 -2.63 -2.10 -13.74
CA VAL A 189 -1.41 -2.76 -13.25
C VAL A 189 -0.30 -1.73 -13.20
N PHE A 190 0.33 -1.56 -12.06
CA PHE A 190 1.59 -0.84 -11.93
C PHE A 190 2.73 -1.85 -11.87
N TRP A 191 3.73 -1.69 -12.74
CA TRP A 191 4.92 -2.52 -12.76
C TRP A 191 6.14 -1.63 -12.57
N PHE A 192 6.89 -1.87 -11.50
CA PHE A 192 7.99 -1.02 -11.10
C PHE A 192 9.06 -1.83 -10.38
N GLY A 193 10.22 -1.20 -10.15
CA GLY A 193 11.31 -1.85 -9.43
C GLY A 193 12.68 -1.49 -9.98
N ASP A 194 13.69 -2.23 -9.52
CA ASP A 194 14.98 -2.34 -10.21
C ASP A 194 14.82 -3.36 -11.34
N LEU A 195 14.35 -2.86 -12.48
CA LEU A 195 14.14 -3.66 -13.68
C LEU A 195 15.44 -3.94 -14.43
N ASN A 196 16.55 -3.32 -14.02
CA ASN A 196 17.91 -3.62 -14.46
C ASN A 196 18.20 -3.46 -15.98
N PHE A 197 17.32 -2.81 -16.74
CA PHE A 197 17.57 -2.44 -18.13
C PHE A 197 18.72 -1.44 -18.25
N ARG A 198 19.49 -1.57 -19.33
CA ARG A 198 20.73 -0.82 -19.57
C ARG A 198 20.63 -0.02 -20.87
N ILE A 199 21.60 0.88 -21.05
CA ILE A 199 21.81 1.57 -22.33
C ILE A 199 22.74 0.71 -23.18
N GLU A 200 22.35 0.38 -24.42
CA GLU A 200 23.17 -0.35 -25.40
C GLU A 200 23.94 0.61 -26.33
N ASP A 201 24.82 0.05 -27.15
CA ASP A 201 25.55 0.66 -28.28
C ASP A 201 26.45 1.89 -28.03
N TYR A 202 26.27 2.61 -26.93
CA TYR A 202 27.12 3.74 -26.56
C TYR A 202 28.23 3.33 -25.59
N ASP A 203 29.43 3.82 -25.85
CA ASP A 203 30.53 3.77 -24.88
C ASP A 203 30.21 4.58 -23.62
N ILE A 204 30.81 4.22 -22.49
CA ILE A 204 30.62 4.91 -21.22
C ILE A 204 30.94 6.41 -21.29
N HIS A 205 31.93 6.82 -22.07
CA HIS A 205 32.29 8.23 -22.24
C HIS A 205 31.21 9.02 -22.97
N VAL A 206 30.57 8.40 -23.98
CA VAL A 206 29.45 9.00 -24.71
C VAL A 206 28.24 9.17 -23.78
N VAL A 207 27.93 8.14 -22.99
CA VAL A 207 26.83 8.20 -22.01
C VAL A 207 27.09 9.30 -20.98
N LYS A 208 28.28 9.36 -20.38
CA LYS A 208 28.63 10.42 -19.41
C LYS A 208 28.56 11.82 -20.02
N CYS A 209 29.12 12.01 -21.22
CA CYS A 209 29.05 13.29 -21.93
C CYS A 209 27.61 13.75 -22.21
N ALA A 210 26.73 12.83 -22.60
CA ALA A 210 25.32 13.13 -22.81
C ALA A 210 24.61 13.52 -21.49
N ILE A 211 24.94 12.87 -20.38
CA ILE A 211 24.43 13.23 -19.04
C ILE A 211 24.92 14.62 -18.64
N ASP A 212 26.22 14.88 -18.72
CA ASP A 212 26.86 16.15 -18.32
C ASP A 212 26.34 17.33 -19.15
N SER A 213 26.01 17.08 -20.42
CA SER A 213 25.42 18.07 -21.34
C SER A 213 23.89 18.18 -21.23
N ASN A 214 23.25 17.44 -20.32
CA ASN A 214 21.79 17.31 -20.20
C ASN A 214 21.07 16.94 -21.51
N LYS A 215 21.72 16.14 -22.35
CA LYS A 215 21.18 15.61 -23.63
C LYS A 215 20.64 14.19 -23.46
N LEU A 216 19.88 13.96 -22.39
CA LEU A 216 19.32 12.66 -22.03
C LEU A 216 18.49 11.99 -23.13
N PRO A 217 17.68 12.72 -23.94
CA PRO A 217 16.89 12.10 -25.00
C PRO A 217 17.71 11.32 -26.04
N LEU A 218 18.98 11.67 -26.25
CA LEU A 218 19.88 10.94 -27.15
C LEU A 218 20.13 9.50 -26.70
N LEU A 219 19.94 9.21 -25.41
CA LEU A 219 20.17 7.89 -24.83
C LEU A 219 18.92 7.01 -24.87
N TRP A 220 17.73 7.59 -25.06
CA TRP A 220 16.45 6.86 -24.93
C TRP A 220 16.25 5.82 -26.02
N GLU A 221 16.72 6.07 -27.24
CA GLU A 221 16.63 5.14 -28.36
C GLU A 221 17.49 3.88 -28.15
N ARG A 222 18.48 3.96 -27.26
CA ARG A 222 19.36 2.85 -26.89
C ARG A 222 19.09 2.30 -25.49
N ASP A 223 18.04 2.78 -24.82
CA ASP A 223 17.58 2.20 -23.56
C ASP A 223 16.87 0.87 -23.85
N GLN A 224 17.35 -0.23 -23.27
CA GLN A 224 16.83 -1.56 -23.54
C GLN A 224 15.33 -1.70 -23.26
N LEU A 225 14.78 -1.02 -22.24
CA LEU A 225 13.35 -1.09 -21.97
C LEU A 225 12.55 -0.35 -23.04
N ASN A 226 13.01 0.82 -23.49
CA ASN A 226 12.39 1.54 -24.59
C ASN A 226 12.41 0.75 -25.90
N MET A 227 13.52 0.08 -26.21
CA MET A 227 13.61 -0.82 -27.36
C MET A 227 12.67 -2.02 -27.20
N ALA A 228 12.73 -2.70 -26.04
CA ALA A 228 11.93 -3.88 -25.74
C ALA A 228 10.42 -3.60 -25.80
N LYS A 229 9.93 -2.42 -25.39
CA LYS A 229 8.51 -2.04 -25.52
C LYS A 229 7.99 -2.09 -26.97
N ASN A 230 8.87 -1.99 -27.97
CA ASN A 230 8.52 -2.06 -29.38
C ASN A 230 8.69 -3.46 -29.99
N THR A 231 9.46 -4.34 -29.35
CA THR A 231 9.82 -5.66 -29.90
C THR A 231 9.21 -6.83 -29.14
N GLU A 232 9.02 -6.68 -27.83
CA GLU A 232 8.55 -7.72 -26.92
C GLU A 232 7.04 -7.62 -26.69
N SER A 233 6.30 -8.64 -27.14
CA SER A 233 4.84 -8.68 -27.03
C SER A 233 4.33 -8.67 -25.59
N ILE A 234 5.10 -9.23 -24.65
CA ILE A 234 4.77 -9.22 -23.21
C ILE A 234 4.69 -7.80 -22.61
N LEU A 235 5.36 -6.83 -23.24
CA LEU A 235 5.34 -5.44 -22.81
C LEU A 235 4.20 -4.62 -23.44
N GLU A 236 3.38 -5.24 -24.30
CA GLU A 236 2.33 -4.54 -25.04
C GLU A 236 1.30 -3.89 -24.10
N GLY A 237 1.12 -2.58 -24.26
CA GLY A 237 0.19 -1.77 -23.48
C GLY A 237 0.74 -1.24 -22.16
N PHE A 238 1.97 -1.59 -21.77
CA PHE A 238 2.66 -0.88 -20.70
C PHE A 238 3.11 0.52 -21.17
N MET A 239 2.75 1.52 -20.39
CA MET A 239 3.07 2.92 -20.60
C MET A 239 4.08 3.39 -19.54
N GLU A 240 4.91 4.35 -19.93
CA GLU A 240 5.89 5.00 -19.07
C GLU A 240 6.04 6.46 -19.48
N GLY A 241 6.20 7.37 -18.51
CA GLY A 241 6.48 8.77 -18.81
C GLY A 241 7.92 9.03 -19.25
N PRO A 242 8.20 10.24 -19.73
CA PRO A 242 9.54 10.62 -20.18
C PRO A 242 10.55 10.61 -19.03
N LEU A 243 11.75 10.08 -19.30
CA LEU A 243 12.88 10.01 -18.35
C LEU A 243 13.62 11.35 -18.28
N ASN A 244 12.97 12.38 -17.74
CA ASN A 244 13.50 13.75 -17.60
C ASN A 244 14.46 13.91 -16.41
N PHE A 245 15.11 12.83 -15.99
CA PHE A 245 16.07 12.78 -14.89
C PHE A 245 17.25 11.90 -15.31
N PRO A 246 18.48 12.14 -14.81
CA PRO A 246 19.64 11.38 -15.25
C PRO A 246 19.57 9.91 -14.77
N PRO A 247 20.36 9.01 -15.38
CA PRO A 247 20.42 7.60 -14.98
C PRO A 247 20.60 7.39 -13.48
N THR A 248 19.85 6.46 -12.91
CA THR A 248 19.74 6.24 -11.45
C THR A 248 20.78 5.27 -10.91
N TYR A 249 21.56 4.65 -11.79
CA TYR A 249 22.61 3.68 -11.47
C TYR A 249 23.81 3.90 -12.39
N LYS A 250 25.07 3.61 -12.02
CA LYS A 250 25.58 3.19 -10.71
C LYS A 250 26.39 4.33 -10.11
N PHE A 251 26.18 4.65 -8.85
CA PHE A 251 26.92 5.67 -8.11
C PHE A 251 27.95 5.07 -7.15
N ASP A 252 28.97 5.84 -6.83
CA ASP A 252 29.79 5.56 -5.65
C ASP A 252 28.99 5.95 -4.41
N VAL A 253 28.81 4.98 -3.49
CA VAL A 253 28.02 5.16 -2.26
C VAL A 253 28.55 6.35 -1.45
N GLY A 254 27.64 7.17 -0.93
CA GLY A 254 27.94 8.40 -0.21
C GLY A 254 28.15 9.62 -1.11
N THR A 255 28.05 9.47 -2.45
CA THR A 255 28.35 10.55 -3.39
C THR A 255 27.26 10.74 -4.48
N HIS A 256 27.47 11.74 -5.34
CA HIS A 256 26.73 11.93 -6.60
C HIS A 256 27.58 11.57 -7.83
N THR A 257 28.72 10.92 -7.62
CA THR A 257 29.65 10.54 -8.69
C THR A 257 29.30 9.16 -9.22
N TYR A 258 29.18 9.03 -10.55
CA TYR A 258 28.99 7.73 -11.20
C TYR A 258 30.24 6.85 -11.07
N ASP A 259 30.02 5.55 -10.90
CA ASP A 259 30.98 4.49 -10.59
C ASP A 259 32.41 4.77 -11.08
N THR A 260 33.30 5.01 -10.11
CA THR A 260 34.75 5.19 -10.35
C THR A 260 35.55 3.92 -10.07
N SER A 261 34.89 2.84 -9.64
CA SER A 261 35.55 1.56 -9.37
C SER A 261 36.19 0.98 -10.62
N ALA A 262 37.06 -0.02 -10.44
CA ALA A 262 37.70 -0.74 -11.56
C ALA A 262 36.68 -1.36 -12.53
N LYS A 263 35.43 -1.63 -12.10
CA LYS A 263 34.38 -2.19 -12.94
C LYS A 263 33.75 -1.16 -13.89
N LYS A 264 33.90 0.14 -13.60
CA LYS A 264 33.40 1.28 -14.40
C LYS A 264 32.04 1.00 -15.04
N ARG A 265 31.02 0.70 -14.22
CA ARG A 265 29.68 0.40 -14.72
C ARG A 265 29.13 1.62 -15.45
N LYS A 266 28.69 1.40 -16.69
CA LYS A 266 28.03 2.42 -17.51
C LYS A 266 26.73 2.87 -16.82
N PRO A 267 26.47 4.19 -16.72
CA PRO A 267 25.22 4.69 -16.18
C PRO A 267 23.99 4.13 -16.92
N ALA A 268 22.90 3.84 -16.20
CA ALA A 268 21.65 3.31 -16.74
C ALA A 268 20.41 3.68 -15.90
N TRP A 269 19.24 3.76 -16.55
CA TRP A 269 17.94 3.84 -15.88
C TRP A 269 17.45 2.45 -15.54
N THR A 270 17.97 1.91 -14.44
CA THR A 270 17.60 0.58 -13.93
C THR A 270 16.28 0.61 -13.16
N ASP A 271 15.99 1.73 -12.49
CA ASP A 271 14.84 1.90 -11.60
C ASP A 271 13.70 2.57 -12.36
N ARG A 272 12.57 1.87 -12.55
CA ARG A 272 11.51 2.27 -13.49
C ARG A 272 10.12 2.11 -12.89
N ILE A 273 9.16 2.91 -13.37
CA ILE A 273 7.74 2.83 -12.98
C ILE A 273 6.86 2.92 -14.23
N LEU A 274 6.19 1.82 -14.54
CA LEU A 274 5.28 1.67 -15.67
C LEU A 274 3.86 1.37 -15.18
N TRP A 275 2.88 1.60 -16.05
CA TRP A 275 1.50 1.18 -15.80
C TRP A 275 0.84 0.64 -17.06
N ARG A 276 -0.16 -0.22 -16.87
CA ARG A 276 -0.98 -0.78 -17.95
C ARG A 276 -2.44 -0.72 -17.55
N LEU A 277 -3.29 -0.38 -18.52
CA LEU A 277 -4.75 -0.47 -18.40
C LEU A 277 -5.22 -1.78 -19.04
N ARG A 278 -6.24 -2.43 -18.45
CA ARG A 278 -6.90 -3.55 -19.12
C ARG A 278 -7.52 -3.09 -20.44
N ARG A 279 -7.39 -3.90 -21.50
CA ARG A 279 -8.05 -3.63 -22.77
C ARG A 279 -9.56 -3.67 -22.61
N THR A 280 -10.25 -2.64 -23.09
CA THR A 280 -11.70 -2.61 -23.20
C THR A 280 -12.16 -3.72 -24.15
N GLY A 281 -12.91 -4.71 -23.66
CA GLY A 281 -13.41 -5.84 -24.45
C GLY A 281 -12.80 -7.21 -24.13
N SER A 282 -11.78 -7.29 -23.26
CA SER A 282 -11.35 -8.59 -22.72
C SER A 282 -12.48 -9.20 -21.87
N PRO A 283 -12.84 -10.48 -22.08
CA PRO A 283 -13.88 -11.13 -21.30
C PRO A 283 -13.50 -11.08 -19.82
N VAL A 284 -14.39 -10.54 -18.99
CA VAL A 284 -14.27 -10.61 -17.54
C VAL A 284 -14.44 -12.08 -17.14
N PRO A 285 -13.46 -12.75 -16.53
CA PRO A 285 -13.66 -14.11 -16.06
C PRO A 285 -14.61 -14.07 -14.84
N THR A 286 -15.91 -14.34 -15.01
CA THR A 286 -16.79 -14.90 -13.97
C THR A 286 -18.20 -15.30 -14.46
N HIS A 287 -18.77 -16.27 -13.73
CA HIS A 287 -20.13 -16.84 -13.86
C HIS A 287 -21.32 -15.91 -13.51
N ASN A 288 -21.11 -14.61 -13.21
CA ASN A 288 -22.18 -13.68 -12.86
C ASN A 288 -22.34 -12.57 -13.91
N ALA A 289 -22.56 -12.99 -15.15
CA ALA A 289 -22.73 -12.13 -16.33
C ALA A 289 -23.94 -11.18 -16.28
N ALA A 290 -24.78 -11.25 -15.24
CA ALA A 290 -26.00 -10.45 -15.09
C ALA A 290 -25.78 -9.08 -14.40
N LEU A 291 -24.75 -8.92 -13.57
CA LEU A 291 -24.51 -7.65 -12.85
C LEU A 291 -23.54 -6.69 -13.55
N GLN A 292 -22.71 -7.16 -14.48
CA GLN A 292 -21.67 -6.32 -15.11
C GLN A 292 -21.94 -5.92 -16.56
N ARG A 293 -22.78 -6.65 -17.32
CA ARG A 293 -23.13 -6.26 -18.70
C ARG A 293 -24.03 -5.03 -18.79
N GLY A 294 -24.61 -4.57 -17.68
CA GLY A 294 -25.49 -3.40 -17.64
C GLY A 294 -24.80 -2.06 -17.41
N LEU A 295 -23.58 -2.01 -16.84
CA LEU A 295 -23.00 -0.76 -16.34
C LEU A 295 -21.74 -0.28 -17.09
N THR A 296 -21.00 -1.15 -17.77
CA THR A 296 -19.73 -0.78 -18.42
C THR A 296 -19.88 -0.28 -19.87
N SER A 297 -21.05 -0.44 -20.50
CA SER A 297 -21.20 -0.20 -21.94
C SER A 297 -22.18 0.90 -22.34
N TRP A 298 -22.99 1.45 -21.43
CA TRP A 298 -24.08 2.37 -21.87
C TRP A 298 -24.07 3.75 -21.21
N LEU A 299 -23.41 3.97 -20.06
CA LEU A 299 -23.46 5.27 -19.36
C LEU A 299 -22.17 5.73 -18.62
N GLY A 300 -21.15 4.88 -18.45
CA GLY A 300 -19.91 5.21 -17.72
C GLY A 300 -18.69 5.20 -18.62
N GLY A 301 -17.77 6.16 -18.45
CA GLY A 301 -16.55 6.28 -19.28
C GLY A 301 -15.57 5.10 -19.14
N ALA A 302 -14.36 5.24 -19.69
CA ALA A 302 -13.27 4.27 -19.49
C ALA A 302 -12.40 4.65 -18.29
N THR A 303 -11.78 3.68 -17.63
CA THR A 303 -10.71 3.91 -16.64
C THR A 303 -9.56 4.69 -17.29
N LYS A 304 -9.08 5.75 -16.62
CA LYS A 304 -7.97 6.58 -17.09
C LYS A 304 -6.91 6.72 -16.01
N VAL A 305 -5.65 6.63 -16.40
CA VAL A 305 -4.49 6.87 -15.53
C VAL A 305 -3.71 8.04 -16.12
N THR A 306 -3.42 9.04 -15.30
CA THR A 306 -2.59 10.19 -15.69
C THR A 306 -1.38 10.24 -14.79
N GLN A 307 -0.17 10.21 -15.35
CA GLN A 307 1.07 10.45 -14.63
C GLN A 307 1.37 11.96 -14.61
N HIS A 308 1.47 12.54 -13.42
CA HIS A 308 1.71 13.97 -13.21
C HIS A 308 3.18 14.29 -12.97
N VAL A 309 3.86 13.41 -12.24
CA VAL A 309 5.28 13.57 -11.88
C VAL A 309 5.97 12.24 -12.12
N TYR A 310 7.18 12.30 -12.68
CA TYR A 310 8.10 11.17 -12.75
C TYR A 310 9.53 11.70 -12.59
N ARG A 311 10.19 11.33 -11.48
CA ARG A 311 11.47 11.93 -11.10
C ARG A 311 12.34 10.96 -10.32
N SER A 312 13.64 11.24 -10.28
CA SER A 312 14.57 10.64 -9.33
C SER A 312 14.92 11.59 -8.18
N HIS A 313 15.17 11.04 -7.01
CA HIS A 313 15.58 11.75 -5.79
C HIS A 313 17.09 11.68 -5.62
N MET A 314 17.79 12.46 -6.43
CA MET A 314 19.26 12.45 -6.54
C MET A 314 20.00 12.83 -5.24
N GLY A 315 19.31 13.45 -4.28
CA GLY A 315 19.85 13.84 -2.97
C GLY A 315 20.18 12.67 -2.04
N PHE A 316 19.58 11.49 -2.25
CA PHE A 316 19.91 10.30 -1.46
C PHE A 316 21.21 9.66 -1.96
N THR A 317 22.13 9.35 -1.03
CA THR A 317 23.47 8.83 -1.36
C THR A 317 23.81 7.51 -0.66
N ILE A 318 22.92 6.97 0.17
CA ILE A 318 23.19 5.75 0.96
C ILE A 318 23.30 4.46 0.12
N SER A 319 22.85 4.51 -1.13
CA SER A 319 22.87 3.40 -2.09
C SER A 319 23.60 3.85 -3.37
N ASP A 320 24.10 2.87 -4.12
CA ASP A 320 24.61 3.07 -5.48
C ASP A 320 23.49 3.28 -6.51
N HIS A 321 22.23 3.18 -6.08
CA HIS A 321 21.03 3.60 -6.80
C HIS A 321 20.39 4.85 -6.18
N LYS A 322 19.76 5.66 -7.04
CA LYS A 322 18.94 6.80 -6.62
C LYS A 322 17.45 6.45 -6.65
N PRO A 323 16.68 6.75 -5.60
CA PRO A 323 15.25 6.46 -5.57
C PRO A 323 14.52 7.11 -6.75
N VAL A 324 13.49 6.45 -7.26
CA VAL A 324 12.61 6.97 -8.31
C VAL A 324 11.18 7.02 -7.79
N SER A 325 10.45 8.08 -8.12
CA SER A 325 9.04 8.20 -7.75
C SER A 325 8.17 8.72 -8.89
N ALA A 326 6.91 8.30 -8.90
CA ALA A 326 5.90 8.82 -9.80
C ALA A 326 4.57 9.10 -9.07
N LEU A 327 3.91 10.19 -9.47
CA LEU A 327 2.58 10.56 -8.99
C LEU A 327 1.55 10.34 -10.08
N PHE A 328 0.49 9.61 -9.77
CA PHE A 328 -0.62 9.30 -10.67
C PHE A 328 -1.95 9.81 -10.14
N SER A 329 -2.89 10.10 -11.03
CA SER A 329 -4.32 10.15 -10.74
C SER A 329 -5.05 9.01 -11.44
N LEU A 330 -5.83 8.27 -10.66
CA LEU A 330 -6.71 7.21 -11.13
C LEU A 330 -8.13 7.76 -11.29
N HIS A 331 -8.66 7.72 -12.51
CA HIS A 331 -10.04 8.07 -12.80
C HIS A 331 -10.80 6.80 -13.17
N PHE A 332 -11.64 6.35 -12.26
CA PHE A 332 -12.50 5.20 -12.46
C PHE A 332 -13.87 5.61 -13.01
N PRO A 333 -14.53 4.75 -13.81
CA PRO A 333 -15.82 5.06 -14.42
C PRO A 333 -16.98 5.07 -13.41
N PHE A 334 -16.82 4.39 -12.29
CA PHE A 334 -17.72 4.47 -11.14
C PHE A 334 -16.90 4.37 -9.85
N LYS A 335 -17.57 4.55 -8.71
CA LYS A 335 -16.93 4.44 -7.40
C LYS A 335 -17.88 3.75 -6.42
N VAL A 336 -17.43 2.67 -5.79
CA VAL A 336 -18.17 2.00 -4.72
C VAL A 336 -17.89 2.74 -3.40
N GLU A 337 -18.88 3.51 -2.93
CA GLU A 337 -18.76 4.34 -1.71
C GLU A 337 -19.54 3.78 -0.51
N MET A 338 -20.19 2.63 -0.65
CA MET A 338 -20.86 1.95 0.46
C MET A 338 -19.90 0.93 1.09
N PRO A 339 -19.57 1.05 2.40
CA PRO A 339 -18.73 0.07 3.10
C PRO A 339 -19.45 -1.29 3.21
N LEU A 340 -18.71 -2.38 3.41
CA LEU A 340 -19.33 -3.70 3.63
C LEU A 340 -19.92 -3.82 5.03
N VAL A 341 -19.33 -3.10 5.99
CA VAL A 341 -19.80 -3.01 7.36
C VAL A 341 -19.86 -1.54 7.77
N GLU A 342 -21.00 -1.12 8.29
CA GLU A 342 -21.19 0.23 8.82
C GLU A 342 -21.30 0.16 10.35
N LEU A 343 -20.39 0.86 11.04
CA LEU A 343 -20.34 0.90 12.50
C LEU A 343 -21.15 2.08 13.04
N GLN A 344 -22.02 1.80 13.99
CA GLN A 344 -22.82 2.77 14.72
C GLN A 344 -22.25 2.93 16.13
N VAL A 345 -21.65 4.09 16.40
CA VAL A 345 -20.91 4.35 17.64
C VAL A 345 -21.33 5.68 18.25
N ASN A 346 -21.33 5.74 19.58
CA ASN A 346 -21.41 7.01 20.31
C ASN A 346 -20.08 7.74 20.18
N LYS A 347 -20.11 9.07 19.96
CA LYS A 347 -18.90 9.89 19.82
C LYS A 347 -18.09 10.02 21.11
N GLU A 348 -18.73 9.82 22.26
CA GLU A 348 -18.10 9.93 23.57
C GLU A 348 -18.40 8.65 24.36
N TRP A 349 -17.36 8.00 24.85
CA TRP A 349 -17.44 6.85 25.76
C TRP A 349 -16.99 7.30 27.15
N SER A 350 -17.91 7.27 28.10
CA SER A 350 -17.70 7.77 29.48
C SER A 350 -18.18 6.80 30.56
N LYS A 351 -18.98 5.80 30.19
CA LYS A 351 -19.46 4.71 31.04
C LYS A 351 -19.34 3.37 30.31
N LEU A 352 -19.20 2.28 31.06
CA LEU A 352 -19.01 0.93 30.50
C LEU A 352 -20.12 0.53 29.50
N SER A 353 -21.35 1.01 29.70
CA SER A 353 -22.46 0.76 28.75
C SER A 353 -22.26 1.38 27.37
N ASP A 354 -21.32 2.31 27.21
CA ASP A 354 -20.98 2.91 25.92
C ASP A 354 -20.05 1.99 25.10
N ALA A 355 -19.40 1.01 25.74
CA ALA A 355 -18.48 0.05 25.14
C ALA A 355 -19.17 -1.04 24.28
N THR A 356 -20.38 -0.75 23.81
CA THR A 356 -21.15 -1.60 22.90
C THR A 356 -21.18 -0.98 21.52
N VAL A 357 -20.71 -1.73 20.53
CA VAL A 357 -20.64 -1.32 19.13
C VAL A 357 -21.75 -2.02 18.37
N ARG A 358 -22.64 -1.23 17.77
CA ARG A 358 -23.63 -1.73 16.82
C ARG A 358 -23.09 -1.62 15.40
N PHE A 359 -23.47 -2.55 14.54
CA PHE A 359 -23.09 -2.50 13.13
C PHE A 359 -24.08 -3.20 12.22
N THR A 360 -24.12 -2.77 10.97
CA THR A 360 -24.88 -3.39 9.89
C THR A 360 -23.93 -3.98 8.85
N VAL A 361 -24.42 -4.96 8.10
CA VAL A 361 -23.63 -5.71 7.12
C VAL A 361 -24.34 -5.63 5.79
N ALA A 362 -23.59 -5.29 4.73
CA ALA A 362 -24.12 -5.28 3.37
C ALA A 362 -24.63 -6.69 2.99
N ALA A 363 -25.78 -6.76 2.32
CA ALA A 363 -26.45 -8.03 1.99
C ALA A 363 -25.58 -8.98 1.14
N THR A 364 -24.64 -8.44 0.37
CA THR A 364 -23.72 -9.21 -0.48
C THR A 364 -22.45 -9.68 0.25
N TYR A 365 -22.24 -9.26 1.51
CA TYR A 365 -21.02 -9.57 2.25
C TYR A 365 -21.19 -10.87 3.06
N GLN A 366 -20.29 -11.82 2.83
CA GLN A 366 -20.18 -13.04 3.62
C GLN A 366 -19.14 -12.88 4.72
N ARG A 367 -19.62 -12.87 5.96
CA ARG A 367 -18.78 -12.77 7.16
C ARG A 367 -18.03 -14.07 7.43
N SER A 368 -16.88 -13.94 8.06
CA SER A 368 -16.13 -15.06 8.63
C SER A 368 -16.29 -15.12 10.14
N SER A 369 -16.18 -16.32 10.71
CA SER A 369 -16.01 -16.50 12.16
C SER A 369 -14.70 -15.90 12.68
N TRP A 370 -13.76 -15.62 11.78
CA TRP A 370 -12.48 -14.96 12.06
C TRP A 370 -12.52 -13.44 11.80
N ASP A 371 -13.70 -12.85 11.58
CA ASP A 371 -13.85 -11.40 11.55
C ASP A 371 -13.80 -10.82 12.98
N TRP A 372 -13.30 -9.60 13.15
CA TRP A 372 -13.29 -8.92 14.45
C TRP A 372 -13.62 -7.43 14.36
N VAL A 373 -14.10 -6.88 15.48
CA VAL A 373 -14.20 -5.44 15.71
C VAL A 373 -13.11 -5.05 16.69
N ALA A 374 -12.35 -4.01 16.37
CA ALA A 374 -11.20 -3.57 17.16
C ALA A 374 -11.25 -2.07 17.47
N ILE A 375 -10.65 -1.70 18.60
CA ILE A 375 -10.42 -0.32 19.03
C ILE A 375 -8.99 0.04 18.61
N TYR A 376 -8.86 1.06 17.76
CA TYR A 376 -7.58 1.58 17.29
C TYR A 376 -7.37 2.98 17.85
N LYS A 377 -6.17 3.30 18.29
CA LYS A 377 -5.82 4.69 18.59
C LYS A 377 -5.80 5.49 17.29
N VAL A 378 -6.28 6.74 17.28
CA VAL A 378 -6.14 7.61 16.10
C VAL A 378 -4.65 7.74 15.75
N GLY A 379 -4.31 7.53 14.47
CA GLY A 379 -2.92 7.46 14.01
C GLY A 379 -2.31 6.05 14.05
N PHE A 380 -3.12 5.00 14.22
CA PHE A 380 -2.66 3.61 14.08
C PHE A 380 -1.98 3.39 12.72
N ARG A 381 -0.95 2.56 12.69
CA ARG A 381 -0.04 2.41 11.54
C ARG A 381 -0.36 1.14 10.74
N HIS A 382 -0.97 0.15 11.38
CA HIS A 382 -1.27 -1.15 10.80
C HIS A 382 -2.56 -1.76 11.39
N HIS A 383 -3.24 -2.65 10.65
CA HIS A 383 -4.50 -3.28 11.10
C HIS A 383 -4.37 -4.16 12.36
N LYS A 384 -3.14 -4.48 12.78
CA LYS A 384 -2.85 -5.19 14.05
C LYS A 384 -2.48 -4.26 15.20
N ASP A 385 -2.44 -2.95 15.00
CA ASP A 385 -2.15 -1.96 16.04
C ASP A 385 -3.39 -1.66 16.91
N TYR A 386 -4.30 -2.62 17.04
CA TYR A 386 -5.47 -2.47 17.89
C TYR A 386 -5.06 -2.49 19.37
N GLN A 387 -5.74 -1.69 20.18
CA GLN A 387 -5.62 -1.71 21.64
C GLN A 387 -6.35 -2.93 22.22
N ALA A 388 -7.49 -3.27 21.62
CA ALA A 388 -8.32 -4.41 21.95
C ALA A 388 -9.19 -4.81 20.76
N TYR A 389 -9.66 -6.06 20.75
CA TYR A 389 -10.57 -6.57 19.74
C TYR A 389 -11.56 -7.57 20.32
N VAL A 390 -12.70 -7.72 19.67
CA VAL A 390 -13.72 -8.73 19.96
C VAL A 390 -14.08 -9.44 18.67
N TRP A 391 -14.16 -10.77 18.71
CA TRP A 391 -14.61 -11.57 17.57
C TRP A 391 -16.05 -11.21 17.18
N ALA A 392 -16.27 -10.96 15.90
CA ALA A 392 -17.60 -10.77 15.35
C ALA A 392 -18.25 -12.14 15.06
N LYS A 393 -18.51 -12.96 16.11
CA LYS A 393 -19.13 -14.31 16.01
C LYS A 393 -20.53 -14.35 16.66
N GLY A 394 -21.42 -15.19 16.12
CA GLY A 394 -22.82 -15.41 16.54
C GLY A 394 -23.12 -15.53 18.03
N GLU A 395 -22.22 -16.07 18.86
CA GLU A 395 -22.42 -16.17 20.32
C GLU A 395 -22.35 -14.82 21.04
N HIS A 396 -21.74 -13.80 20.41
CA HIS A 396 -21.68 -12.43 20.91
C HIS A 396 -22.66 -11.49 20.21
N LEU A 397 -23.46 -11.98 19.25
CA LEU A 397 -24.35 -11.17 18.43
C LEU A 397 -25.77 -11.18 18.99
N ILE A 398 -26.28 -9.99 19.32
CA ILE A 398 -27.71 -9.79 19.53
C ILE A 398 -28.28 -9.20 18.24
N LEU A 399 -29.21 -9.92 17.60
CA LEU A 399 -29.95 -9.44 16.44
C LEU A 399 -31.08 -8.52 16.92
N LEU A 400 -30.95 -7.23 16.66
CA LEU A 400 -31.99 -6.23 16.93
C LEU A 400 -32.29 -5.50 15.63
N PHE A 401 -33.49 -5.71 15.08
CA PHE A 401 -34.00 -4.94 13.93
C PHE A 401 -32.99 -4.80 12.79
N SER A 402 -32.39 -5.92 12.34
CA SER A 402 -31.34 -6.01 11.28
C SER A 402 -29.93 -5.51 11.63
N SER A 403 -29.70 -5.01 12.85
CA SER A 403 -28.37 -4.65 13.35
C SER A 403 -27.78 -5.73 14.27
N LEU A 404 -26.45 -5.76 14.30
CA LEU A 404 -25.61 -6.68 15.07
C LEU A 404 -24.85 -5.88 16.11
N GLN A 405 -24.43 -6.51 17.20
CA GLN A 405 -23.66 -5.82 18.23
C GLN A 405 -22.55 -6.69 18.81
N VAL A 406 -21.49 -6.04 19.28
CA VAL A 406 -20.42 -6.61 20.11
C VAL A 406 -20.16 -5.67 21.28
N THR A 407 -19.69 -6.20 22.40
CA THR A 407 -19.37 -5.41 23.60
C THR A 407 -17.96 -5.72 24.05
N PHE A 408 -17.18 -4.67 24.35
CA PHE A 408 -15.84 -4.79 24.90
C PHE A 408 -15.93 -4.97 26.43
N SER A 409 -15.06 -5.81 26.98
CA SER A 409 -14.95 -5.98 28.42
C SER A 409 -14.27 -4.76 29.05
N GLU A 410 -14.47 -4.51 30.35
CA GLU A 410 -13.82 -3.39 31.06
C GLU A 410 -12.29 -3.48 31.03
N GLU A 411 -11.75 -4.71 31.08
CA GLU A 411 -10.31 -4.97 31.08
C GLU A 411 -9.62 -4.65 29.75
N ASP A 412 -10.36 -4.77 28.65
CA ASP A 412 -9.91 -4.49 27.29
C ASP A 412 -9.94 -3.00 26.93
N LEU A 413 -10.67 -2.18 27.70
CA LEU A 413 -10.91 -0.79 27.32
C LEU A 413 -9.64 0.06 27.51
N PRO A 414 -9.39 1.01 26.57
CA PRO A 414 -8.27 1.92 26.70
C PRO A 414 -8.35 2.76 27.98
N ARG A 415 -7.20 3.03 28.59
CA ARG A 415 -7.09 3.73 29.88
C ARG A 415 -6.67 5.19 29.77
N ASP A 416 -6.31 5.62 28.57
CA ASP A 416 -5.83 6.97 28.31
C ASP A 416 -6.94 7.82 27.69
N ASP A 417 -7.01 9.08 28.10
CA ASP A 417 -7.96 10.05 27.56
C ASP A 417 -7.51 10.54 26.17
N CYS A 418 -7.83 9.78 25.11
CA CYS A 418 -7.51 10.15 23.74
C CYS A 418 -8.56 9.71 22.71
N GLU A 419 -8.35 10.10 21.46
CA GLU A 419 -9.25 9.72 20.37
C GLU A 419 -8.90 8.33 19.84
N TYR A 420 -9.95 7.52 19.66
CA TYR A 420 -9.90 6.18 19.10
C TYR A 420 -10.81 6.07 17.87
N MET A 421 -10.64 5.01 17.10
CA MET A 421 -11.52 4.62 16.00
C MET A 421 -11.88 3.16 16.17
N LEU A 422 -13.10 2.80 15.78
CA LEU A 422 -13.52 1.40 15.73
C LEU A 422 -13.40 0.90 14.30
N GLY A 423 -12.81 -0.29 14.13
CA GLY A 423 -12.66 -0.90 12.81
C GLY A 423 -13.16 -2.33 12.81
N TYR A 424 -13.91 -2.70 11.77
CA TYR A 424 -14.30 -4.07 11.48
C TYR A 424 -13.31 -4.66 10.48
N TYR A 425 -12.53 -5.65 10.91
CA TYR A 425 -11.63 -6.40 10.05
C TYR A 425 -12.33 -7.65 9.50
N SER A 426 -12.22 -7.82 8.18
CA SER A 426 -12.69 -9.01 7.47
C SER A 426 -11.54 -9.96 7.23
N ASN A 427 -11.65 -11.19 7.73
CA ASN A 427 -10.67 -12.23 7.43
C ASN A 427 -10.72 -12.62 5.95
N ASN A 428 -11.92 -12.71 5.37
CA ASN A 428 -12.09 -13.11 3.96
C ASN A 428 -11.55 -12.06 2.98
N MET A 429 -11.62 -10.77 3.35
CA MET A 429 -11.11 -9.67 2.50
C MET A 429 -9.69 -9.25 2.87
N ASN A 430 -9.13 -9.81 3.95
CA ASN A 430 -7.83 -9.47 4.52
C ASN A 430 -7.63 -7.94 4.70
N SER A 431 -8.66 -7.26 5.19
CA SER A 431 -8.72 -5.79 5.24
C SER A 431 -9.76 -5.27 6.23
N ILE A 432 -9.64 -4.01 6.63
CA ILE A 432 -10.67 -3.29 7.39
C ILE A 432 -11.78 -2.88 6.42
N VAL A 433 -12.98 -3.44 6.59
CA VAL A 433 -14.12 -3.25 5.66
C VAL A 433 -15.23 -2.35 6.23
N GLY A 434 -15.01 -1.85 7.44
CA GLY A 434 -15.84 -0.86 8.13
C GLY A 434 -14.99 -0.09 9.12
N LEU A 435 -15.16 1.23 9.19
CA LEU A 435 -14.39 2.10 10.09
C LEU A 435 -15.30 3.23 10.58
N SER A 436 -15.28 3.52 11.88
CA SER A 436 -16.07 4.60 12.46
C SER A 436 -15.40 5.96 12.25
N SER A 437 -16.13 7.05 12.46
CA SER A 437 -15.49 8.34 12.79
C SER A 437 -14.75 8.25 14.13
N PRO A 438 -13.78 9.14 14.41
CA PRO A 438 -13.12 9.19 15.72
C PRO A 438 -14.12 9.32 16.88
N ILE A 439 -13.82 8.61 17.96
CA ILE A 439 -14.56 8.62 19.23
C ILE A 439 -13.60 9.08 20.35
N GLN A 440 -14.11 9.89 21.26
CA GLN A 440 -13.38 10.25 22.46
C GLN A 440 -13.68 9.19 23.53
N VAL A 441 -12.63 8.53 24.04
CA VAL A 441 -12.74 7.68 25.22
C VAL A 441 -12.21 8.48 26.40
N THR A 442 -13.01 8.59 27.45
CA THR A 442 -12.61 9.20 28.73
C THR A 442 -12.58 8.12 29.78
N GLN A 443 -11.60 8.17 30.69
CA GLN A 443 -11.48 7.19 31.76
C GLN A 443 -12.83 6.98 32.43
N PHE A 444 -13.26 5.71 32.46
CA PHE A 444 -14.35 5.26 33.30
C PHE A 444 -13.89 5.48 34.73
N ARG A 445 -14.13 6.68 35.27
CA ARG A 445 -13.90 6.96 36.68
C ARG A 445 -14.62 5.84 37.40
N LYS A 446 -13.88 5.04 38.17
CA LYS A 446 -14.51 4.23 39.21
C LYS A 446 -15.44 5.20 39.91
N GLN A 447 -16.74 5.09 39.69
CA GLN A 447 -17.66 5.54 40.70
C GLN A 447 -17.19 4.72 41.89
N LYS A 448 -16.45 5.36 42.81
CA LYS A 448 -16.40 4.87 44.17
C LYS A 448 -17.87 4.78 44.50
N VAL A 449 -18.40 3.56 44.40
CA VAL A 449 -19.66 3.23 45.02
C VAL A 449 -19.42 3.74 46.43
N ALA A 450 -20.18 4.76 46.82
CA ALA A 450 -20.33 5.09 48.23
C ALA A 450 -21.07 3.88 48.82
N THR A 451 -20.35 2.76 48.96
CA THR A 451 -20.81 1.56 49.62
C THR A 451 -20.98 1.95 51.07
N ARG A 452 -22.21 2.34 51.41
CA ARG A 452 -22.81 2.18 52.74
C ARG A 452 -21.90 2.58 53.91
N GLU A 453 -21.59 3.86 54.06
CA GLU A 453 -21.22 4.43 55.37
C GLU A 453 -22.26 5.41 55.93
N ILE A 454 -23.45 5.50 55.32
CA ILE A 454 -24.58 6.26 55.90
C ILE A 454 -25.44 5.41 56.86
N LEU A 455 -25.23 4.08 56.94
CA LEU A 455 -25.95 3.23 57.90
C LEU A 455 -25.15 2.82 59.15
N TYR A 456 -23.89 3.24 59.30
CA TYR A 456 -23.12 3.00 60.54
C TYR A 456 -23.04 4.25 61.44
N PHE A 457 -23.24 5.46 60.91
CA PHE A 457 -23.16 6.69 61.70
C PHE A 457 -24.48 7.14 62.36
N LEU A 458 -25.63 6.54 62.03
CA LEU A 458 -26.93 6.86 62.64
C LEU A 458 -27.42 5.82 63.66
N ARG A 459 -26.56 4.89 64.10
CA ARG A 459 -26.84 3.95 65.21
C ARG A 459 -25.97 4.18 66.46
N LEU A 460 -25.18 5.25 66.51
CA LEU A 460 -24.36 5.62 67.66
C LEU A 460 -24.79 6.93 68.35
N CYS A 461 -25.95 7.48 67.98
CA CYS A 461 -26.56 8.65 68.62
C CYS A 461 -28.04 8.42 68.99
N ALA A 462 -28.37 7.25 69.53
CA ALA A 462 -29.66 6.98 70.17
C ALA A 462 -29.43 6.31 71.53
#